data_AF-A0A957T9W4-F1
#
_entry.id   AF-A0A957T9W4-F1
#
_cell.length_a   1.000
_cell.length_b   1.000
_cell.length_c   1.000
_cell.angle_alpha   90.00
_cell.angle_beta   90.00
_cell.angle_gamma   90.00
#
_symmetry.space_group_name_H-M   'P 1'
#
loop_
_entity.id
_entity.type
_entity.pdbx_description
1 polymer ?
#
loop_
_entity_poly.entity_id
_entity_poly.type
_entity_poly.pdbx_seq_one_letter_code
_entity_poly.pdbx_strand_id
1 'polypeptide(L)'
;MPTYRHFPSWRDITQAKTLYPETILAEDGQPRAAIVVPDRAAYRAQAEKIQRAVAQRCGVTVPVQFDHVADPWQPPGHNVILLGNLMDNRHVAPLYARRYIAADAYYPGHGGHVLRTVHDPWGSGHNVIFAGGSDVDSVATAVDHLLDALVVHGKDVHLPALLDVVIGAALLADHPDLAIDPDEAFIQSQMDEAHKMLETSAHGGITDPLGRAGIYYHATGKVGWAELFKRLAFLMYEDFQKGRTQYGGAWGMDADFRLHVMIPALDLAEEAPVFSDDERLQITRVFAQFIEDAIPHAADAIAHRRTRHNHWTFAALGLMLSAQYFGAYYGVAEAEDWMYVADECFIPQCHTARSHENSNGYQWLTLSHAMHYALARPYPAFFDEGHVRT
;
A
#
# COMPACT_ATOMS: atom_id res chain seq x y z
N MET A 1 -2.88 -42.30 -3.16
CA MET A 1 -2.16 -41.58 -4.23
C MET A 1 -1.93 -40.16 -3.73
N PRO A 2 -0.73 -39.60 -3.81
CA PRO A 2 -0.54 -38.19 -3.49
C PRO A 2 -1.30 -37.37 -4.53
N THR A 3 -2.26 -36.57 -4.10
CA THR A 3 -2.92 -35.58 -4.95
C THR A 3 -1.91 -34.48 -5.25
N TYR A 4 -1.40 -34.41 -6.48
CA TYR A 4 -0.62 -33.26 -6.93
C TYR A 4 -1.50 -32.02 -6.81
N ARG A 5 -1.12 -31.09 -5.94
CA ARG A 5 -1.79 -29.80 -5.82
C ARG A 5 -1.29 -28.94 -6.97
N HIS A 6 -2.15 -28.65 -7.95
CA HIS A 6 -1.85 -27.65 -8.97
C HIS A 6 -1.93 -26.28 -8.29
N PHE A 7 -0.81 -25.58 -8.20
CA PHE A 7 -0.80 -24.19 -7.78
C PHE A 7 -0.93 -23.32 -9.04
N PRO A 8 -1.85 -22.34 -9.07
CA PRO A 8 -2.01 -21.47 -10.23
C PRO A 8 -0.74 -20.64 -10.45
N SER A 9 -0.38 -20.43 -11.71
CA SER A 9 0.66 -19.47 -12.10
C SER A 9 0.03 -18.07 -12.24
N TRP A 10 0.82 -17.00 -12.17
CA TRP A 10 0.32 -15.66 -12.54
C TRP A 10 -0.24 -15.62 -13.96
N ARG A 11 0.25 -16.50 -14.87
CA ARG A 11 -0.26 -16.64 -16.24
C ARG A 11 -1.69 -17.18 -16.29
N ASP A 12 -2.16 -17.83 -15.23
CA ASP A 12 -3.51 -18.35 -15.07
C ASP A 12 -4.49 -17.32 -14.49
N ILE A 13 -4.03 -16.11 -14.10
CA ILE A 13 -4.91 -15.05 -13.60
C ILE A 13 -5.80 -14.58 -14.73
N THR A 14 -7.12 -14.83 -14.65
CA THR A 14 -8.11 -14.43 -15.69
C THR A 14 -9.06 -13.32 -15.27
N GLN A 15 -8.99 -12.85 -14.03
CA GLN A 15 -9.84 -11.81 -13.47
C GLN A 15 -9.00 -10.91 -12.57
N ALA A 16 -9.32 -9.61 -12.50
CA ALA A 16 -8.71 -8.70 -11.52
C ALA A 16 -9.15 -9.07 -10.09
N LYS A 17 -8.40 -8.61 -9.07
CA LYS A 17 -8.78 -8.83 -7.66
C LYS A 17 -10.22 -8.37 -7.43
N THR A 18 -10.97 -9.14 -6.64
CA THR A 18 -12.33 -8.76 -6.25
C THR A 18 -12.29 -7.46 -5.45
N LEU A 19 -13.16 -6.52 -5.80
CA LEU A 19 -13.35 -5.30 -5.01
C LEU A 19 -14.51 -5.49 -4.03
N TYR A 20 -14.34 -4.93 -2.84
CA TYR A 20 -15.35 -4.87 -1.80
C TYR A 20 -15.75 -3.40 -1.59
N PRO A 21 -16.56 -2.81 -2.50
CA PRO A 21 -16.85 -1.37 -2.47
C PRO A 21 -17.71 -0.96 -1.28
N GLU A 22 -18.51 -1.86 -0.71
CA GLU A 22 -19.31 -1.60 0.47
C GLU A 22 -18.66 -2.20 1.71
N THR A 23 -18.48 -1.39 2.75
CA THR A 23 -18.01 -1.85 4.05
C THR A 23 -19.19 -1.99 5.01
N ILE A 24 -19.60 -3.24 5.24
CA ILE A 24 -20.73 -3.58 6.10
C ILE A 24 -20.35 -3.37 7.57
N LEU A 25 -21.11 -2.53 8.28
CA LEU A 25 -20.94 -2.28 9.72
C LEU A 25 -21.89 -3.13 10.56
N ALA A 26 -23.12 -3.29 10.08
CA ALA A 26 -24.15 -4.13 10.69
C ALA A 26 -25.04 -4.75 9.60
N GLU A 27 -25.32 -6.04 9.74
CA GLU A 27 -26.18 -6.80 8.81
C GLU A 27 -26.90 -7.90 9.59
N ASP A 28 -28.16 -8.17 9.25
CA ASP A 28 -28.98 -9.22 9.88
C ASP A 28 -29.10 -9.08 11.41
N GLY A 29 -29.07 -7.84 11.90
CA GLY A 29 -29.12 -7.54 13.33
C GLY A 29 -27.85 -7.91 14.11
N GLN A 30 -26.74 -8.20 13.42
CA GLN A 30 -25.44 -8.49 14.02
C GLN A 30 -24.38 -7.45 13.60
N PRO A 31 -23.40 -7.13 14.46
CA PRO A 31 -22.27 -6.30 14.05
C PRO A 31 -21.38 -7.08 13.07
N ARG A 32 -20.94 -6.40 12.00
CA ARG A 32 -19.98 -6.93 11.02
C ARG A 32 -18.67 -6.14 10.97
N ALA A 33 -18.56 -5.14 11.84
CA ALA A 33 -17.35 -4.39 12.07
C ALA A 33 -17.01 -4.26 13.57
N ALA A 34 -15.82 -3.76 13.86
CA ALA A 34 -15.42 -3.27 15.18
C ALA A 34 -14.74 -1.91 15.06
N ILE A 35 -14.85 -1.07 16.09
CA ILE A 35 -14.15 0.22 16.16
C ILE A 35 -12.94 0.03 17.07
N VAL A 36 -11.74 0.24 16.54
CA VAL A 36 -10.48 0.10 17.30
C VAL A 36 -9.87 1.47 17.52
N VAL A 37 -9.67 1.82 18.80
CA VAL A 37 -9.24 3.16 19.19
C VAL A 37 -8.08 3.16 20.20
N PRO A 38 -7.27 4.22 20.19
CA PRO A 38 -6.31 4.48 21.26
C PRO A 38 -7.00 4.54 22.63
N ASP A 39 -6.34 4.08 23.70
CA ASP A 39 -6.84 4.25 25.07
C ASP A 39 -6.64 5.68 25.60
N ARG A 40 -7.38 6.63 24.99
CA ARG A 40 -7.41 8.04 25.36
C ARG A 40 -8.85 8.55 25.29
N ALA A 41 -9.25 9.39 26.24
CA ALA A 41 -10.63 9.85 26.38
C ALA A 41 -11.17 10.55 25.12
N ALA A 42 -10.34 11.34 24.43
CA ALA A 42 -10.77 12.07 23.23
C ALA A 42 -11.09 11.13 22.06
N TYR A 43 -10.30 10.08 21.83
CA TYR A 43 -10.57 9.06 20.82
C TYR A 43 -11.76 8.17 21.17
N ARG A 44 -11.92 7.83 22.46
CA ARG A 44 -13.09 7.10 22.96
C ARG A 44 -14.39 7.86 22.68
N ALA A 45 -14.42 9.17 22.90
CA ALA A 45 -15.59 9.99 22.62
C ALA A 45 -16.02 9.92 21.14
N GLN A 46 -15.04 9.88 20.21
CA GLN A 46 -15.31 9.71 18.78
C GLN A 46 -15.82 8.30 18.46
N ALA A 47 -15.22 7.25 19.06
CA ALA A 47 -15.70 5.88 18.91
C ALA A 47 -17.16 5.71 19.34
N GLU A 48 -17.52 6.27 20.49
CA GLU A 48 -18.88 6.24 20.99
C GLU A 48 -19.85 7.04 20.12
N LYS A 49 -19.38 8.12 19.47
CA LYS A 49 -20.17 8.88 18.50
C LYS A 49 -20.58 7.98 17.33
N ILE A 50 -19.63 7.23 16.77
CA ILE A 50 -19.87 6.25 15.70
C ILE A 50 -20.81 5.14 16.18
N GLN A 51 -20.50 4.52 17.33
CA GLN A 51 -21.31 3.43 17.88
C GLN A 51 -22.77 3.86 18.11
N ARG A 52 -23.00 5.03 18.71
CA ARG A 52 -24.36 5.57 18.92
C ARG A 52 -25.06 5.83 17.58
N ALA A 53 -24.36 6.39 16.61
CA ALA A 53 -24.91 6.72 15.31
C ALA A 53 -25.34 5.47 14.51
N VAL A 54 -24.58 4.36 14.60
CA VAL A 54 -24.97 3.08 14.01
C VAL A 54 -26.15 2.48 14.78
N ALA A 55 -26.08 2.42 16.11
CA ALA A 55 -27.15 1.87 16.95
C ALA A 55 -28.50 2.60 16.77
N GLN A 56 -28.48 3.92 16.58
CA GLN A 56 -29.70 4.69 16.30
C GLN A 56 -30.32 4.38 14.93
N ARG A 57 -29.51 3.97 13.95
CA ARG A 57 -29.97 3.67 12.58
C ARG A 57 -30.55 2.26 12.44
N CYS A 58 -29.95 1.27 13.11
CA CYS A 58 -30.34 -0.14 12.93
C CYS A 58 -30.61 -0.95 14.21
N GLY A 59 -30.35 -0.38 15.39
CA GLY A 59 -30.47 -1.09 16.68
C GLY A 59 -29.31 -2.02 17.00
N VAL A 60 -28.27 -2.09 16.16
CA VAL A 60 -27.06 -2.91 16.38
C VAL A 60 -25.96 -2.08 17.04
N THR A 61 -25.34 -2.62 18.08
CA THR A 61 -24.19 -2.00 18.73
C THR A 61 -22.89 -2.59 18.16
N VAL A 62 -22.15 -1.79 17.40
CA VAL A 62 -20.81 -2.15 16.92
C VAL A 62 -19.83 -2.13 18.10
N PRO A 63 -19.03 -3.19 18.34
CA PRO A 63 -18.09 -3.24 19.46
C PRO A 63 -17.00 -2.17 19.34
N VAL A 64 -16.59 -1.61 20.48
CA VAL A 64 -15.43 -0.72 20.61
C VAL A 64 -14.32 -1.46 21.37
N GLN A 65 -13.11 -1.45 20.84
CA GLN A 65 -11.94 -2.12 21.40
C GLN A 65 -10.76 -1.14 21.53
N PHE A 66 -9.94 -1.31 22.56
CA PHE A 66 -8.67 -0.57 22.63
C PHE A 66 -7.61 -1.24 21.78
N ASP A 67 -6.76 -0.41 21.17
CA ASP A 67 -5.67 -0.79 20.28
C ASP A 67 -4.57 -1.65 20.92
N HIS A 68 -4.54 -1.78 22.24
CA HIS A 68 -3.60 -2.63 22.98
C HIS A 68 -4.15 -4.02 23.31
N VAL A 69 -5.43 -4.29 23.00
CA VAL A 69 -6.10 -5.56 23.36
C VAL A 69 -5.73 -6.70 22.40
N ALA A 70 -5.60 -6.41 21.11
CA ALA A 70 -5.26 -7.37 20.08
C ALA A 70 -3.86 -7.10 19.51
N ASP A 71 -3.25 -8.14 18.92
CA ASP A 71 -2.02 -7.98 18.14
C ASP A 71 -2.36 -7.27 16.82
N PRO A 72 -1.81 -6.08 16.55
CA PRO A 72 -2.15 -5.35 15.33
C PRO A 72 -1.62 -6.02 14.07
N TRP A 73 -0.62 -6.91 14.15
CA TRP A 73 -0.12 -7.65 12.99
C TRP A 73 -0.94 -8.89 12.63
N GLN A 74 -1.95 -9.24 13.44
CA GLN A 74 -2.92 -10.28 13.09
C GLN A 74 -4.09 -9.67 12.30
N PRO A 75 -4.37 -10.12 11.06
CA PRO A 75 -5.53 -9.67 10.31
C PRO A 75 -6.84 -9.95 11.06
N PRO A 76 -7.75 -8.95 11.21
CA PRO A 76 -9.06 -9.18 11.79
C PRO A 76 -9.94 -10.01 10.85
N GLY A 77 -10.76 -10.91 11.41
CA GLY A 77 -11.77 -11.68 10.66
C GLY A 77 -13.09 -10.93 10.44
N HIS A 78 -13.06 -9.60 10.39
CA HIS A 78 -14.21 -8.71 10.19
C HIS A 78 -13.71 -7.32 9.78
N ASN A 79 -14.62 -6.45 9.31
CA ASN A 79 -14.28 -5.07 8.97
C ASN A 79 -13.85 -4.30 10.22
N VAL A 80 -12.92 -3.35 10.10
CA VAL A 80 -12.51 -2.52 11.25
C VAL A 80 -12.54 -1.04 10.93
N ILE A 81 -12.97 -0.23 11.89
CA ILE A 81 -12.87 1.23 11.86
C ILE A 81 -11.70 1.63 12.75
N LEU A 82 -10.66 2.22 12.17
CA LEU A 82 -9.48 2.70 12.87
C LEU A 82 -9.53 4.23 13.01
N LEU A 83 -9.37 4.73 14.24
CA LEU A 83 -9.27 6.17 14.52
C LEU A 83 -7.85 6.58 14.89
N GLY A 84 -7.41 7.76 14.44
CA GLY A 84 -6.12 8.36 14.83
C GLY A 84 -5.07 8.35 13.71
N ASN A 85 -3.83 8.07 14.06
CA ASN A 85 -2.69 7.98 13.14
C ASN A 85 -1.66 6.98 13.68
N LEU A 86 -0.51 6.86 13.01
CA LEU A 86 0.60 5.97 13.40
C LEU A 86 1.05 6.15 14.86
N MET A 87 1.03 7.37 15.38
CA MET A 87 1.51 7.70 16.73
C MET A 87 0.49 7.40 17.83
N ASP A 88 -0.77 7.22 17.45
CA ASP A 88 -1.87 7.10 18.39
C ASP A 88 -2.44 5.69 18.46
N ASN A 89 -2.59 5.00 17.32
CA ASN A 89 -3.29 3.73 17.21
C ASN A 89 -2.38 2.62 16.68
N ARG A 90 -2.09 1.62 17.52
CA ARG A 90 -1.18 0.51 17.19
C ARG A 90 -1.59 -0.28 15.95
N HIS A 91 -2.90 -0.36 15.63
CA HIS A 91 -3.41 -1.05 14.45
C HIS A 91 -3.14 -0.30 13.13
N VAL A 92 -2.70 0.95 13.18
CA VAL A 92 -2.26 1.69 11.98
C VAL A 92 -0.86 1.26 11.53
N ALA A 93 0.02 0.84 12.46
CA ALA A 93 1.40 0.45 12.16
C ALA A 93 1.57 -0.60 11.02
N PRO A 94 0.87 -1.74 11.00
CA PRO A 94 0.98 -2.72 9.91
C PRO A 94 0.52 -2.19 8.55
N LEU A 95 -0.46 -1.28 8.54
CA LEU A 95 -0.98 -0.65 7.33
C LEU A 95 -0.03 0.44 6.84
N TYR A 96 0.54 1.22 7.76
CA TYR A 96 1.57 2.21 7.46
C TYR A 96 2.84 1.57 6.90
N ALA A 97 3.31 0.49 7.52
CA ALA A 97 4.47 -0.27 7.07
C ALA A 97 4.28 -0.84 5.65
N ARG A 98 3.04 -1.14 5.25
CA ARG A 98 2.68 -1.61 3.91
C ARG A 98 2.19 -0.49 2.98
N ARG A 99 2.25 0.76 3.42
CA ARG A 99 1.84 1.98 2.70
C ARG A 99 0.34 2.12 2.40
N TYR A 100 -0.52 1.33 3.06
CA TYR A 100 -1.97 1.48 2.98
C TYR A 100 -2.50 2.73 3.70
N ILE A 101 -1.73 3.27 4.65
CA ILE A 101 -2.06 4.49 5.38
C ILE A 101 -0.79 5.33 5.51
N ALA A 102 -0.87 6.62 5.20
CA ALA A 102 0.25 7.56 5.36
C ALA A 102 0.10 8.49 6.58
N ALA A 103 -1.03 8.45 7.28
CA ALA A 103 -1.32 9.38 8.37
C ALA A 103 -0.42 9.15 9.60
N ASP A 104 0.26 10.22 10.01
CA ASP A 104 1.15 10.32 11.15
C ASP A 104 1.09 11.74 11.75
N ALA A 105 2.04 12.09 12.60
CA ALA A 105 2.09 13.43 13.21
C ALA A 105 2.40 14.56 12.21
N TYR A 106 2.79 14.25 10.97
CA TYR A 106 3.13 15.21 9.92
C TYR A 106 2.08 15.26 8.80
N TYR A 107 1.65 14.12 8.26
CA TYR A 107 0.59 14.03 7.24
C TYR A 107 -0.74 13.57 7.86
N PRO A 108 -1.92 14.15 7.51
CA PRO A 108 -2.17 15.18 6.49
C PRO A 108 -1.84 16.63 6.95
N GLY A 109 -1.30 16.79 8.16
CA GLY A 109 -1.00 18.09 8.75
C GLY A 109 -2.18 18.67 9.50
N HIS A 110 -1.90 19.61 10.41
CA HIS A 110 -2.90 20.26 11.24
C HIS A 110 -3.97 20.95 10.38
N GLY A 111 -5.25 20.72 10.71
CA GLY A 111 -6.39 21.23 9.93
C GLY A 111 -6.69 20.49 8.63
N GLY A 112 -5.92 19.44 8.29
CA GLY A 112 -6.27 18.44 7.28
C GLY A 112 -6.86 17.18 7.91
N HIS A 113 -7.47 16.30 7.12
CA HIS A 113 -8.01 15.02 7.59
C HIS A 113 -7.95 13.94 6.50
N VAL A 114 -8.05 12.68 6.91
CA VAL A 114 -8.10 11.53 6.01
C VAL A 114 -9.27 10.64 6.43
N LEU A 115 -10.26 10.47 5.56
CA LEU A 115 -11.28 9.45 5.65
C LEU A 115 -11.17 8.55 4.43
N ARG A 116 -10.86 7.27 4.61
CA ARG A 116 -10.73 6.34 3.48
C ARG A 116 -11.11 4.92 3.80
N THR A 117 -11.48 4.18 2.76
CA THR A 117 -11.50 2.72 2.78
C THR A 117 -10.13 2.22 2.34
N VAL A 118 -9.48 1.41 3.18
CA VAL A 118 -8.41 0.53 2.74
C VAL A 118 -9.07 -0.80 2.40
N HIS A 119 -9.13 -1.11 1.12
CA HIS A 119 -9.84 -2.27 0.61
C HIS A 119 -9.03 -3.54 0.83
N ASP A 120 -9.67 -4.50 1.51
CA ASP A 120 -9.15 -5.84 1.76
C ASP A 120 -7.61 -5.96 1.91
N PRO A 121 -6.96 -5.24 2.85
CA PRO A 121 -5.49 -5.14 2.90
C PRO A 121 -4.76 -6.45 3.25
N TRP A 122 -5.51 -7.54 3.46
CA TRP A 122 -4.98 -8.86 3.79
C TRP A 122 -5.50 -9.98 2.87
N GLY A 123 -6.32 -9.69 1.84
CA GLY A 123 -6.91 -10.73 0.98
C GLY A 123 -7.94 -11.62 1.70
N SER A 124 -8.60 -11.09 2.72
CA SER A 124 -9.57 -11.77 3.59
C SER A 124 -11.03 -11.44 3.28
N GLY A 125 -11.29 -10.49 2.39
CA GLY A 125 -12.61 -9.93 2.12
C GLY A 125 -13.10 -8.93 3.16
N HIS A 126 -12.20 -8.37 3.97
CA HIS A 126 -12.54 -7.41 5.04
C HIS A 126 -11.81 -6.09 4.87
N ASN A 127 -12.58 -5.01 4.84
CA ASN A 127 -12.06 -3.66 4.68
C ASN A 127 -11.65 -3.04 6.02
N VAL A 128 -10.77 -2.03 5.92
CA VAL A 128 -10.51 -1.09 7.01
C VAL A 128 -11.09 0.27 6.62
N ILE A 129 -11.94 0.84 7.46
CA ILE A 129 -12.29 2.26 7.39
C ILE A 129 -11.32 3.02 8.27
N PHE A 130 -10.54 3.91 7.67
CA PHE A 130 -9.60 4.75 8.39
C PHE A 130 -10.15 6.17 8.48
N ALA A 131 -10.36 6.66 9.70
CA ALA A 131 -10.69 8.05 10.00
C ALA A 131 -9.56 8.66 10.83
N GLY A 132 -8.70 9.43 10.16
CA GLY A 132 -7.42 9.87 10.68
C GLY A 132 -7.09 11.32 10.44
N GLY A 133 -6.00 11.74 11.08
CA GLY A 133 -5.51 13.11 11.09
C GLY A 133 -4.22 13.22 11.91
N SER A 134 -3.49 14.33 11.76
CA SER A 134 -2.25 14.54 12.53
C SER A 134 -2.50 14.91 14.00
N ASP A 135 -3.76 15.15 14.35
CA ASP A 135 -4.24 15.44 15.70
C ASP A 135 -5.71 15.01 15.85
N VAL A 136 -6.23 15.15 17.08
CA VAL A 136 -7.56 14.68 17.43
C VAL A 136 -8.70 15.51 16.82
N ASP A 137 -8.49 16.78 16.51
CA ASP A 137 -9.52 17.64 15.91
C ASP A 137 -9.69 17.29 14.42
N SER A 138 -8.57 17.02 13.73
CA SER A 138 -8.56 16.42 12.40
C SER A 138 -9.28 15.07 12.36
N VAL A 139 -9.05 14.21 13.36
CA VAL A 139 -9.76 12.91 13.47
C VAL A 139 -11.25 13.12 13.71
N ALA A 140 -11.63 14.09 14.55
CA ALA A 140 -13.04 14.42 14.78
C ALA A 140 -13.74 14.85 13.48
N THR A 141 -13.06 15.62 12.63
CA THR A 141 -13.54 16.01 11.30
C THR A 141 -13.76 14.80 10.40
N ALA A 142 -12.79 13.89 10.32
CA ALA A 142 -12.94 12.65 9.55
C ALA A 142 -14.10 11.77 10.06
N VAL A 143 -14.32 11.73 11.37
CA VAL A 143 -15.45 11.01 11.97
C VAL A 143 -16.78 11.64 11.61
N ASP A 144 -16.88 12.97 11.55
CA ASP A 144 -18.10 13.65 11.12
C ASP A 144 -18.47 13.29 9.68
N HIS A 145 -17.50 13.33 8.78
CA HIS A 145 -17.71 12.93 7.38
C HIS A 145 -18.04 11.44 7.24
N LEU A 146 -17.48 10.57 8.10
CA LEU A 146 -17.85 9.16 8.15
C LEU A 146 -19.33 8.98 8.50
N LEU A 147 -19.82 9.73 9.49
CA LEU A 147 -21.22 9.67 9.92
C LEU A 147 -22.19 10.13 8.85
N ASP A 148 -21.80 11.13 8.06
CA ASP A 148 -22.56 11.64 6.93
C ASP A 148 -22.61 10.63 5.77
N ALA A 149 -21.56 9.81 5.62
CA ALA A 149 -21.48 8.77 4.59
C ALA A 149 -22.23 7.47 4.95
N LEU A 150 -22.79 7.33 6.15
CA LEU A 150 -23.51 6.12 6.56
C LEU A 150 -24.76 5.89 5.70
N VAL A 151 -24.83 4.74 5.03
CA VAL A 151 -25.97 4.32 4.23
C VAL A 151 -26.77 3.26 4.99
N VAL A 152 -28.10 3.34 4.91
CA VAL A 152 -29.03 2.45 5.62
C VAL A 152 -29.99 1.81 4.63
N HIS A 153 -30.03 0.47 4.62
CA HIS A 153 -31.01 -0.30 3.89
C HIS A 153 -31.78 -1.22 4.85
N GLY A 154 -33.00 -0.83 5.19
CA GLY A 154 -33.78 -1.55 6.20
C GLY A 154 -33.10 -1.50 7.57
N LYS A 155 -32.51 -2.62 8.01
CA LYS A 155 -31.74 -2.72 9.26
C LYS A 155 -30.23 -2.85 9.02
N ASP A 156 -29.79 -2.85 7.79
CA ASP A 156 -28.38 -3.00 7.46
C ASP A 156 -27.75 -1.61 7.33
N VAL A 157 -26.52 -1.48 7.84
CA VAL A 157 -25.75 -0.23 7.81
C VAL A 157 -24.40 -0.53 7.19
N HIS A 158 -24.05 0.21 6.15
CA HIS A 158 -22.77 0.11 5.49
C HIS A 158 -22.21 1.50 5.17
N LEU A 159 -20.94 1.53 4.81
CA LEU A 159 -20.27 2.69 4.21
C LEU A 159 -19.95 2.34 2.74
N PRO A 160 -20.15 3.27 1.79
CA PRO A 160 -19.62 3.11 0.44
C PRO A 160 -18.09 3.20 0.46
N ALA A 161 -17.44 3.00 -0.70
CA ALA A 161 -16.02 3.25 -0.82
C ALA A 161 -15.73 4.73 -0.52
N LEU A 162 -14.87 4.98 0.45
CA LEU A 162 -14.54 6.32 0.93
C LEU A 162 -13.15 6.73 0.44
N LEU A 163 -13.04 7.95 -0.06
CA LEU A 163 -11.78 8.63 -0.32
C LEU A 163 -11.99 10.13 -0.18
N ASP A 164 -11.80 10.63 1.04
CA ASP A 164 -11.88 12.04 1.38
C ASP A 164 -10.60 12.45 2.10
N VAL A 165 -9.86 13.34 1.46
CA VAL A 165 -8.52 13.76 1.89
C VAL A 165 -8.43 15.27 1.77
N VAL A 166 -8.19 15.92 2.91
CA VAL A 166 -7.86 17.35 2.97
C VAL A 166 -6.49 17.49 3.59
N ILE A 167 -5.61 18.24 2.93
CA ILE A 167 -4.23 18.42 3.38
C ILE A 167 -4.14 19.78 4.08
N GLY A 168 -3.55 19.79 5.27
CA GLY A 168 -3.38 20.98 6.08
C GLY A 168 -2.55 22.05 5.35
N ALA A 169 -2.92 23.32 5.51
CA ALA A 169 -2.34 24.43 4.75
C ALA A 169 -0.81 24.57 4.94
N ALA A 170 -0.30 24.32 6.14
CA ALA A 170 1.13 24.35 6.41
C ALA A 170 1.88 23.24 5.65
N LEU A 171 1.32 22.02 5.63
CA LEU A 171 1.90 20.90 4.90
C LEU A 171 1.88 21.14 3.39
N LEU A 172 0.80 21.72 2.86
CA LEU A 172 0.72 22.12 1.44
C LEU A 172 1.73 23.20 1.07
N ALA A 173 2.06 24.12 1.98
CA ALA A 173 3.08 25.13 1.73
C ALA A 173 4.49 24.50 1.62
N ASP A 174 4.79 23.49 2.43
CA ASP A 174 6.05 22.75 2.38
C ASP A 174 6.12 21.79 1.18
N HIS A 175 4.97 21.24 0.77
CA HIS A 175 4.83 20.25 -0.30
C HIS A 175 3.77 20.65 -1.33
N PRO A 176 4.03 21.68 -2.16
CA PRO A 176 3.05 22.21 -3.11
C PRO A 176 2.61 21.20 -4.17
N ASP A 177 3.42 20.18 -4.46
CA ASP A 177 3.07 19.12 -5.42
C ASP A 177 1.81 18.35 -5.00
N LEU A 178 1.52 18.27 -3.69
CA LEU A 178 0.29 17.66 -3.17
C LEU A 178 -0.97 18.49 -3.53
N ALA A 179 -0.80 19.78 -3.86
CA ALA A 179 -1.89 20.65 -4.32
C ALA A 179 -2.20 20.49 -5.82
N ILE A 180 -1.35 19.81 -6.60
CA ILE A 180 -1.58 19.58 -8.04
C ILE A 180 -2.80 18.67 -8.21
N ASP A 181 -3.73 19.09 -9.07
CA ASP A 181 -4.83 18.29 -9.59
C ASP A 181 -4.56 18.00 -11.07
N PRO A 182 -4.07 16.81 -11.43
CA PRO A 182 -3.64 16.51 -12.79
C PRO A 182 -4.82 16.57 -13.77
N ASP A 183 -4.81 17.57 -14.64
CA ASP A 183 -5.67 17.63 -15.80
C ASP A 183 -5.01 16.96 -17.03
N GLU A 184 -5.73 16.93 -18.16
CA GLU A 184 -5.23 16.31 -19.39
C GLU A 184 -3.91 16.93 -19.88
N ALA A 185 -3.73 18.25 -19.71
CA ALA A 185 -2.51 18.94 -20.15
C ALA A 185 -1.30 18.54 -19.28
N PHE A 186 -1.50 18.47 -17.95
CA PHE A 186 -0.50 17.96 -17.04
C PHE A 186 -0.15 16.51 -17.36
N ILE A 187 -1.16 15.64 -17.51
CA ILE A 187 -0.97 14.22 -17.81
C ILE A 187 -0.19 14.05 -19.11
N GLN A 188 -0.57 14.76 -20.18
CA GLN A 188 0.16 14.70 -21.46
C GLN A 188 1.62 15.14 -21.30
N SER A 189 1.89 16.20 -20.53
CA SER A 189 3.28 16.63 -20.27
C SER A 189 4.11 15.56 -19.55
N GLN A 190 3.51 14.81 -18.63
CA GLN A 190 4.18 13.70 -17.95
C GLN A 190 4.40 12.51 -18.89
N MET A 191 3.45 12.23 -19.79
CA MET A 191 3.59 11.20 -20.81
C MET A 191 4.69 11.54 -21.82
N ASP A 192 4.81 12.80 -22.25
CA ASP A 192 5.87 13.25 -23.15
C ASP A 192 7.26 13.07 -22.52
N GLU A 193 7.42 13.43 -21.24
CA GLU A 193 8.68 13.18 -20.52
C GLU A 193 8.93 11.67 -20.35
N ALA A 194 7.90 10.87 -20.07
CA ALA A 194 8.03 9.42 -19.96
C ALA A 194 8.51 8.78 -21.28
N HIS A 195 7.99 9.22 -22.43
CA HIS A 195 8.48 8.80 -23.74
C HIS A 195 9.97 9.12 -23.92
N LYS A 196 10.38 10.35 -23.57
CA LYS A 196 11.78 10.76 -23.64
C LYS A 196 12.69 9.95 -22.71
N MET A 197 12.22 9.57 -21.52
CA MET A 197 12.95 8.68 -20.60
C MET A 197 13.19 7.30 -21.23
N LEU A 198 12.19 6.74 -21.91
CA LEU A 198 12.32 5.45 -22.62
C LEU A 198 13.22 5.54 -23.86
N GLU A 199 13.21 6.66 -24.58
CA GLU A 199 14.08 6.88 -25.74
C GLU A 199 15.55 7.02 -25.33
N THR A 200 15.80 7.66 -24.20
CA THR A 200 17.16 7.94 -23.71
C THR A 200 17.71 6.86 -22.78
N SER A 201 16.92 5.81 -22.48
CA SER A 201 17.27 4.78 -21.49
C SER A 201 17.67 5.39 -20.14
N ALA A 202 16.89 6.36 -19.66
CA ALA A 202 17.14 7.02 -18.38
C ALA A 202 17.21 5.99 -17.23
N HIS A 203 18.08 6.23 -16.25
CA HIS A 203 18.19 5.38 -15.06
C HIS A 203 16.85 5.35 -14.29
N GLY A 204 16.37 4.13 -13.97
CA GLY A 204 15.03 3.87 -13.43
C GLY A 204 13.90 3.98 -14.46
N GLY A 205 14.14 4.62 -15.61
CA GLY A 205 13.14 4.83 -16.65
C GLY A 205 11.82 5.39 -16.10
N ILE A 206 10.70 4.94 -16.66
CA ILE A 206 9.37 5.43 -16.27
C ILE A 206 8.83 4.78 -14.99
N THR A 207 9.56 3.86 -14.35
CA THR A 207 9.10 3.16 -13.15
C THR A 207 8.94 4.09 -11.95
N ASP A 208 9.77 5.14 -11.87
CA ASP A 208 9.68 6.19 -10.85
C ASP A 208 8.41 7.04 -10.99
N PRO A 209 8.14 7.71 -12.14
CA PRO A 209 6.89 8.46 -12.30
C PRO A 209 5.65 7.57 -12.22
N LEU A 210 5.73 6.30 -12.67
CA LEU A 210 4.64 5.33 -12.53
C LEU A 210 4.30 5.08 -11.06
N GLY A 211 5.28 4.65 -10.25
CA GLY A 211 5.05 4.43 -8.81
C GLY A 211 4.61 5.70 -8.09
N ARG A 212 5.22 6.85 -8.43
CA ARG A 212 4.86 8.15 -7.86
C ARG A 212 3.41 8.53 -8.13
N ALA A 213 2.90 8.30 -9.33
CA ALA A 213 1.52 8.64 -9.68
C ALA A 213 0.50 7.94 -8.76
N GLY A 214 0.66 6.63 -8.53
CA GLY A 214 -0.26 5.91 -7.61
C GLY A 214 -0.12 6.35 -6.15
N ILE A 215 1.11 6.65 -5.68
CA ILE A 215 1.32 7.21 -4.34
C ILE A 215 0.68 8.60 -4.19
N TYR A 216 0.74 9.45 -5.22
CA TYR A 216 0.11 10.77 -5.19
C TYR A 216 -1.41 10.68 -5.24
N TYR A 217 -1.98 9.73 -5.99
CA TYR A 217 -3.42 9.43 -5.92
C TYR A 217 -3.80 9.09 -4.48
N HIS A 218 -3.09 8.15 -3.85
CA HIS A 218 -3.31 7.78 -2.47
C HIS A 218 -3.16 8.94 -1.47
N ALA A 219 -2.18 9.81 -1.68
CA ALA A 219 -1.88 10.92 -0.77
C ALA A 219 -2.84 12.11 -0.93
N THR A 220 -3.54 12.25 -2.07
CA THR A 220 -4.32 13.45 -2.38
C THR A 220 -5.80 13.19 -2.68
N GLY A 221 -6.16 11.94 -3.03
CA GLY A 221 -7.50 11.59 -3.50
C GLY A 221 -7.81 12.06 -4.93
N LYS A 222 -6.87 12.71 -5.63
CA LYS A 222 -7.15 13.36 -6.92
C LYS A 222 -7.02 12.39 -8.08
N VAL A 223 -8.14 12.15 -8.75
CA VAL A 223 -8.30 11.09 -9.76
C VAL A 223 -7.35 11.23 -10.96
N GLY A 224 -6.91 12.44 -11.30
CA GLY A 224 -5.93 12.65 -12.37
C GLY A 224 -4.61 11.92 -12.16
N TRP A 225 -4.19 11.70 -10.90
CA TRP A 225 -3.01 10.91 -10.58
C TRP A 225 -3.21 9.41 -10.88
N ALA A 226 -4.40 8.87 -10.63
CA ALA A 226 -4.75 7.50 -10.99
C ALA A 226 -4.81 7.31 -12.52
N GLU A 227 -5.33 8.28 -13.24
CA GLU A 227 -5.31 8.28 -14.72
C GLU A 227 -3.87 8.30 -15.26
N LEU A 228 -2.98 9.11 -14.67
CA LEU A 228 -1.55 9.10 -15.03
C LEU A 228 -0.90 7.74 -14.75
N PHE A 229 -1.16 7.13 -13.59
CA PHE A 229 -0.67 5.79 -13.26
C PHE A 229 -1.09 4.78 -14.33
N LYS A 230 -2.38 4.79 -14.72
CA LYS A 230 -2.92 3.92 -15.77
C LYS A 230 -2.16 4.06 -17.09
N ARG A 231 -2.01 5.29 -17.59
CA ARG A 231 -1.36 5.55 -18.88
C ARG A 231 0.12 5.15 -18.86
N LEU A 232 0.83 5.41 -17.77
CA LEU A 232 2.22 5.01 -17.59
C LEU A 232 2.38 3.48 -17.53
N ALA A 233 1.46 2.77 -16.88
CA ALA A 233 1.49 1.30 -16.83
C ALA A 233 1.30 0.67 -18.21
N PHE A 234 0.39 1.19 -19.02
CA PHE A 234 0.23 0.74 -20.41
C PHE A 234 1.43 1.09 -21.27
N LEU A 235 1.97 2.31 -21.16
CA LEU A 235 3.18 2.70 -21.88
C LEU A 235 4.38 1.80 -21.54
N MET A 236 4.53 1.41 -20.26
CA MET A 236 5.58 0.49 -19.83
C MET A 236 5.52 -0.85 -20.57
N TYR A 237 4.31 -1.40 -20.71
CA TYR A 237 4.11 -2.65 -21.42
C TYR A 237 4.25 -2.51 -22.93
N GLU A 238 3.71 -1.44 -23.51
CA GLU A 238 3.88 -1.15 -24.94
C GLU A 238 5.36 -1.05 -25.31
N ASP A 239 6.19 -0.44 -24.47
CA ASP A 239 7.63 -0.35 -24.74
C ASP A 239 8.33 -1.71 -24.62
N PHE A 240 8.01 -2.49 -23.59
CA PHE A 240 8.48 -3.86 -23.43
C PHE A 240 8.15 -4.72 -24.67
N GLN A 241 6.92 -4.62 -25.19
CA GLN A 241 6.47 -5.39 -26.35
C GLN A 241 7.20 -5.05 -27.66
N LYS A 242 7.80 -3.86 -27.78
CA LYS A 242 8.65 -3.52 -28.94
C LYS A 242 9.93 -4.37 -28.97
N GLY A 243 10.30 -5.02 -27.87
CA GLY A 243 11.46 -5.90 -27.79
C GLY A 243 12.78 -5.19 -28.11
N ARG A 244 12.87 -3.88 -27.82
CA ARG A 244 14.07 -3.09 -28.13
C ARG A 244 15.24 -3.59 -27.29
N THR A 245 16.42 -3.67 -27.91
CA THR A 245 17.65 -3.92 -27.16
C THR A 245 18.07 -2.62 -26.47
N GLN A 246 18.06 -2.61 -25.14
CA GLN A 246 18.43 -1.44 -24.33
C GLN A 246 19.29 -1.84 -23.13
N TYR A 247 20.07 -0.88 -22.64
CA TYR A 247 20.90 -1.09 -21.47
C TYR A 247 20.01 -1.34 -20.23
N GLY A 248 20.37 -2.35 -19.43
CA GLY A 248 19.59 -2.75 -18.25
C GLY A 248 18.50 -3.80 -18.49
N GLY A 249 18.34 -4.30 -19.72
CA GLY A 249 17.40 -5.38 -20.02
C GLY A 249 16.05 -4.90 -20.56
N ALA A 250 15.07 -5.81 -20.64
CA ALA A 250 13.82 -5.60 -21.36
C ALA A 250 12.97 -4.42 -20.85
N TRP A 251 13.14 -4.05 -19.58
CA TRP A 251 12.41 -2.97 -18.91
C TRP A 251 13.24 -1.68 -18.74
N GLY A 252 14.53 -1.72 -19.07
CA GLY A 252 15.44 -0.58 -19.00
C GLY A 252 16.34 -0.58 -17.76
N MET A 253 17.26 0.38 -17.73
CA MET A 253 18.29 0.51 -16.69
C MET A 253 17.69 0.62 -15.30
N ASP A 254 18.00 -0.36 -14.44
CA ASP A 254 17.62 -0.40 -13.02
C ASP A 254 16.12 -0.17 -12.77
N ALA A 255 15.26 -0.63 -13.69
CA ALA A 255 13.81 -0.47 -13.60
C ALA A 255 13.24 -1.09 -12.31
N ASP A 256 13.83 -2.20 -11.84
CA ASP A 256 13.42 -2.90 -10.61
C ASP A 256 13.63 -2.06 -9.34
N PHE A 257 14.42 -0.98 -9.39
CA PHE A 257 14.70 -0.13 -8.23
C PHE A 257 13.43 0.51 -7.66
N ARG A 258 12.38 0.62 -8.46
CA ARG A 258 11.10 1.21 -8.05
C ARG A 258 9.99 0.19 -7.85
N LEU A 259 10.25 -1.10 -8.01
CA LEU A 259 9.24 -2.15 -7.82
C LEU A 259 8.58 -2.07 -6.43
N HIS A 260 9.37 -1.78 -5.39
CA HIS A 260 8.90 -1.59 -4.01
C HIS A 260 7.99 -0.36 -3.79
N VAL A 261 7.89 0.53 -4.76
CA VAL A 261 6.94 1.67 -4.78
C VAL A 261 5.78 1.36 -5.72
N MET A 262 6.07 0.76 -6.87
CA MET A 262 5.09 0.44 -7.90
C MET A 262 4.03 -0.55 -7.41
N ILE A 263 4.40 -1.60 -6.69
CA ILE A 263 3.43 -2.61 -6.23
C ILE A 263 2.40 -2.03 -5.25
N PRO A 264 2.82 -1.31 -4.18
CA PRO A 264 1.85 -0.57 -3.37
C PRO A 264 1.05 0.43 -4.21
N ALA A 265 1.67 1.14 -5.15
CA ALA A 265 0.96 2.09 -6.01
C ALA A 265 -0.12 1.44 -6.88
N LEU A 266 0.11 0.21 -7.38
CA LEU A 266 -0.91 -0.59 -8.08
C LEU A 266 -2.10 -0.86 -7.17
N ASP A 267 -1.84 -1.43 -5.99
CA ASP A 267 -2.88 -1.84 -5.03
C ASP A 267 -3.74 -0.63 -4.59
N LEU A 268 -3.09 0.51 -4.38
CA LEU A 268 -3.74 1.76 -3.96
C LEU A 268 -4.51 2.48 -5.08
N ALA A 269 -4.09 2.31 -6.34
CA ALA A 269 -4.68 3.05 -7.46
C ALA A 269 -5.77 2.26 -8.18
N GLU A 270 -5.72 0.92 -8.19
CA GLU A 270 -6.61 0.09 -9.01
C GLU A 270 -8.10 0.15 -8.61
N GLU A 271 -8.40 0.73 -7.45
CA GLU A 271 -9.76 0.99 -6.97
C GLU A 271 -10.33 2.32 -7.50
N ALA A 272 -9.52 3.13 -8.17
CA ALA A 272 -9.96 4.41 -8.69
C ALA A 272 -11.03 4.22 -9.79
N PRO A 273 -12.00 5.14 -9.90
CA PRO A 273 -13.10 5.03 -10.85
C PRO A 273 -12.68 5.15 -12.33
N VAL A 274 -11.40 5.43 -12.60
CA VAL A 274 -10.84 5.53 -13.96
C VAL A 274 -10.46 4.18 -14.57
N PHE A 275 -10.52 3.10 -13.78
CA PHE A 275 -10.19 1.76 -14.25
C PHE A 275 -11.45 0.92 -14.49
N SER A 276 -11.46 0.18 -15.59
CA SER A 276 -12.30 -1.00 -15.78
C SER A 276 -11.62 -2.26 -15.25
N ASP A 277 -12.39 -3.33 -14.98
CA ASP A 277 -11.84 -4.61 -14.53
C ASP A 277 -10.87 -5.23 -15.55
N ASP A 278 -11.12 -5.04 -16.85
CA ASP A 278 -10.22 -5.50 -17.93
C ASP A 278 -8.88 -4.75 -17.89
N GLU A 279 -8.89 -3.44 -17.67
CA GLU A 279 -7.67 -2.64 -17.53
C GLU A 279 -6.90 -3.02 -16.26
N ARG A 280 -7.60 -3.22 -15.13
CA ARG A 280 -6.99 -3.70 -13.87
C ARG A 280 -6.31 -5.05 -14.06
N LEU A 281 -6.98 -5.99 -14.74
CA LEU A 281 -6.42 -7.30 -15.07
C LEU A 281 -5.20 -7.18 -15.97
N GLN A 282 -5.27 -6.34 -17.01
CA GLN A 282 -4.15 -6.15 -17.92
C GLN A 282 -2.94 -5.58 -17.20
N ILE A 283 -3.11 -4.51 -16.42
CA ILE A 283 -2.02 -3.89 -15.64
C ILE A 283 -1.45 -4.88 -14.62
N THR A 284 -2.29 -5.65 -13.93
CA THR A 284 -1.84 -6.70 -13.01
C THR A 284 -0.91 -7.70 -13.72
N ARG A 285 -1.27 -8.15 -14.93
CA ARG A 285 -0.44 -9.06 -15.72
C ARG A 285 0.85 -8.41 -16.23
N VAL A 286 0.83 -7.11 -16.55
CA VAL A 286 2.05 -6.35 -16.87
C VAL A 286 3.02 -6.37 -15.70
N PHE A 287 2.51 -6.11 -14.49
CA PHE A 287 3.33 -6.12 -13.28
C PHE A 287 3.84 -7.53 -12.96
N ALA A 288 3.02 -8.56 -13.10
CA ALA A 288 3.47 -9.95 -12.93
C ALA A 288 4.60 -10.31 -13.89
N GLN A 289 4.49 -9.94 -15.17
CA GLN A 289 5.55 -10.14 -16.16
C GLN A 289 6.82 -9.35 -15.82
N PHE A 290 6.69 -8.14 -15.29
CA PHE A 290 7.84 -7.34 -14.83
C PHE A 290 8.54 -7.95 -13.60
N ILE A 291 7.77 -8.48 -12.65
CA ILE A 291 8.30 -9.13 -11.44
C ILE A 291 9.18 -10.33 -11.79
N GLU A 292 8.76 -11.17 -12.73
CA GLU A 292 9.53 -12.34 -13.18
C GLU A 292 10.94 -11.97 -13.63
N ASP A 293 11.06 -10.85 -14.36
CA ASP A 293 12.33 -10.35 -14.86
C ASP A 293 13.17 -9.64 -13.77
N ALA A 294 12.58 -9.29 -12.63
CA ALA A 294 13.27 -8.71 -11.48
C ALA A 294 13.90 -9.75 -10.55
N ILE A 295 13.43 -11.01 -10.55
CA ILE A 295 13.93 -12.09 -9.68
C ILE A 295 15.46 -12.26 -9.77
N PRO A 296 16.07 -12.33 -10.97
CA PRO A 296 17.52 -12.53 -11.09
C PRO A 296 18.35 -11.44 -10.41
N HIS A 297 17.81 -10.24 -10.23
CA HIS A 297 18.52 -9.10 -9.63
C HIS A 297 18.69 -9.25 -8.10
N ALA A 298 17.91 -10.12 -7.45
CA ALA A 298 18.05 -10.49 -6.04
C ALA A 298 18.62 -11.89 -5.83
N ALA A 299 18.70 -12.73 -6.87
CA ALA A 299 19.10 -14.14 -6.75
C ALA A 299 20.49 -14.35 -6.13
N ASP A 300 21.44 -13.46 -6.41
CA ASP A 300 22.79 -13.52 -5.82
C ASP A 300 22.81 -13.36 -4.30
N ALA A 301 21.79 -12.73 -3.71
CA ALA A 301 21.63 -12.60 -2.27
C ALA A 301 21.34 -13.96 -1.60
N ILE A 302 20.71 -14.90 -2.32
CA ILE A 302 20.41 -16.26 -1.89
C ILE A 302 21.71 -17.09 -1.80
N ALA A 303 22.60 -16.92 -2.79
CA ALA A 303 23.83 -17.72 -2.88
C ALA A 303 24.88 -17.37 -1.81
N HIS A 304 24.74 -16.23 -1.11
CA HIS A 304 25.75 -15.72 -0.18
C HIS A 304 25.15 -15.17 1.11
N ARG A 305 25.72 -15.52 2.27
CA ARG A 305 25.32 -14.95 3.57
C ARG A 305 26.24 -13.80 4.02
N ARG A 306 26.34 -12.74 3.21
CA ARG A 306 27.14 -11.53 3.47
C ARG A 306 26.28 -10.26 3.57
N THR A 307 26.83 -9.14 4.04
CA THR A 307 26.16 -7.84 4.00
C THR A 307 25.64 -7.52 2.60
N ARG A 308 24.43 -6.95 2.50
CA ARG A 308 23.73 -6.77 1.22
C ARG A 308 24.17 -5.50 0.49
N HIS A 309 24.13 -5.57 -0.84
CA HIS A 309 24.27 -4.45 -1.76
C HIS A 309 22.87 -3.89 -2.08
N ASN A 310 22.76 -2.57 -2.29
CA ASN A 310 21.49 -1.90 -2.59
C ASN A 310 20.70 -2.55 -3.73
N HIS A 311 21.34 -2.94 -4.86
CA HIS A 311 20.69 -3.58 -6.01
C HIS A 311 19.87 -4.80 -5.57
N TRP A 312 20.44 -5.67 -4.73
CA TRP A 312 19.72 -6.83 -4.21
C TRP A 312 18.55 -6.44 -3.32
N THR A 313 18.74 -5.46 -2.45
CA THR A 313 17.68 -5.05 -1.51
C THR A 313 16.54 -4.30 -2.18
N PHE A 314 16.79 -3.56 -3.26
CA PHE A 314 15.72 -2.93 -4.04
C PHE A 314 14.81 -4.00 -4.67
N ALA A 315 15.41 -4.92 -5.42
CA ALA A 315 14.68 -6.02 -6.05
C ALA A 315 13.96 -6.88 -5.00
N ALA A 316 14.67 -7.33 -3.95
CA ALA A 316 14.11 -8.16 -2.89
C ALA A 316 12.94 -7.50 -2.14
N LEU A 317 13.01 -6.18 -1.90
CA LEU A 317 11.92 -5.46 -1.24
C LEU A 317 10.68 -5.40 -2.14
N GLY A 318 10.89 -5.19 -3.43
CA GLY A 318 9.84 -5.29 -4.44
C GLY A 318 9.22 -6.69 -4.50
N LEU A 319 10.04 -7.74 -4.46
CA LEU A 319 9.58 -9.14 -4.44
C LEU A 319 8.75 -9.46 -3.20
N MET A 320 9.14 -8.97 -2.01
CA MET A 320 8.36 -9.15 -0.78
C MET A 320 6.95 -8.55 -0.90
N LEU A 321 6.86 -7.31 -1.39
CA LEU A 321 5.57 -6.63 -1.57
C LEU A 321 4.75 -7.29 -2.69
N SER A 322 5.41 -7.76 -3.76
CA SER A 322 4.78 -8.53 -4.84
C SER A 322 4.20 -9.84 -4.32
N ALA A 323 4.94 -10.57 -3.48
CA ALA A 323 4.49 -11.80 -2.87
C ALA A 323 3.29 -11.58 -1.95
N GLN A 324 3.26 -10.47 -1.20
CA GLN A 324 2.12 -10.10 -0.37
C GLN A 324 0.88 -9.84 -1.22
N TYR A 325 0.99 -9.03 -2.28
CA TYR A 325 -0.12 -8.70 -3.18
C TYR A 325 -0.63 -9.94 -3.94
N PHE A 326 0.25 -10.62 -4.68
CA PHE A 326 -0.17 -11.76 -5.50
C PHE A 326 -0.53 -13.00 -4.70
N GLY A 327 0.09 -13.20 -3.53
CA GLY A 327 -0.26 -14.26 -2.61
C GLY A 327 -1.64 -14.04 -2.00
N ALA A 328 -1.95 -12.80 -1.57
CA ALA A 328 -3.24 -12.47 -0.96
C ALA A 328 -4.40 -12.53 -1.95
N TYR A 329 -4.23 -11.98 -3.16
CA TYR A 329 -5.36 -11.78 -4.08
C TYR A 329 -5.50 -12.83 -5.17
N TYR A 330 -4.42 -13.55 -5.50
CA TYR A 330 -4.42 -14.52 -6.62
C TYR A 330 -3.95 -15.91 -6.22
N GLY A 331 -3.29 -16.07 -5.07
CA GLY A 331 -2.84 -17.37 -4.55
C GLY A 331 -1.87 -18.10 -5.47
N VAL A 332 -1.05 -17.35 -6.22
CA VAL A 332 -0.12 -17.90 -7.22
C VAL A 332 1.10 -18.55 -6.57
N ALA A 333 1.62 -19.62 -7.18
CA ALA A 333 2.77 -20.35 -6.67
C ALA A 333 4.03 -19.47 -6.55
N GLU A 334 4.23 -18.60 -7.55
CA GLU A 334 5.40 -17.74 -7.66
C GLU A 334 5.53 -16.76 -6.49
N ALA A 335 4.42 -16.43 -5.82
CA ALA A 335 4.46 -15.58 -4.63
C ALA A 335 5.28 -16.21 -3.49
N GLU A 336 5.28 -17.55 -3.36
CA GLU A 336 6.12 -18.25 -2.38
C GLU A 336 7.61 -18.10 -2.72
N ASP A 337 7.96 -18.24 -4.01
CA ASP A 337 9.33 -18.08 -4.48
C ASP A 337 9.83 -16.63 -4.29
N TRP A 338 9.01 -15.64 -4.64
CA TRP A 338 9.35 -14.23 -4.47
C TRP A 338 9.55 -13.87 -2.99
N MET A 339 8.70 -14.40 -2.10
CA MET A 339 8.87 -14.23 -0.65
C MET A 339 10.15 -14.90 -0.16
N TYR A 340 10.45 -16.11 -0.64
CA TYR A 340 11.68 -16.82 -0.29
C TYR A 340 12.94 -16.02 -0.68
N VAL A 341 12.98 -15.46 -1.89
CA VAL A 341 14.10 -14.60 -2.32
C VAL A 341 14.25 -13.38 -1.41
N ALA A 342 13.13 -12.75 -1.03
CA ALA A 342 13.15 -11.61 -0.13
C ALA A 342 13.66 -11.97 1.28
N ASP A 343 13.18 -13.06 1.85
CA ASP A 343 13.59 -13.54 3.17
C ASP A 343 15.10 -13.87 3.19
N GLU A 344 15.60 -14.57 2.18
CA GLU A 344 17.02 -14.88 2.05
C GLU A 344 17.88 -13.62 1.87
N CYS A 345 17.34 -12.56 1.25
CA CYS A 345 18.01 -11.27 1.18
C CYS A 345 18.02 -10.57 2.55
N PHE A 346 16.87 -10.40 3.19
CA PHE A 346 16.74 -9.50 4.34
C PHE A 346 17.06 -10.14 5.68
N ILE A 347 16.73 -11.40 5.93
CA ILE A 347 16.99 -12.04 7.24
C ILE A 347 18.47 -11.90 7.63
N PRO A 348 19.45 -12.22 6.78
CA PRO A 348 20.86 -12.01 7.12
C PRO A 348 21.24 -10.53 7.29
N GLN A 349 20.61 -9.61 6.56
CA GLN A 349 20.85 -8.17 6.70
C GLN A 349 20.33 -7.63 8.04
N CYS A 350 19.21 -8.17 8.53
CA CYS A 350 18.61 -7.82 9.81
C CYS A 350 19.47 -8.22 11.03
N HIS A 351 20.55 -8.97 10.84
CA HIS A 351 21.50 -9.32 11.91
C HIS A 351 22.79 -8.49 11.87
N THR A 352 22.80 -7.36 11.17
CA THR A 352 23.96 -6.47 11.11
C THR A 352 23.57 -5.01 10.85
N ALA A 353 24.24 -4.10 11.57
CA ALA A 353 24.17 -2.66 11.30
C ALA A 353 25.08 -2.22 10.13
N ARG A 354 25.77 -3.15 9.45
CA ARG A 354 26.67 -2.83 8.33
C ARG A 354 25.96 -2.93 6.99
N SER A 355 26.34 -2.02 6.09
CA SER A 355 26.06 -2.09 4.67
C SER A 355 27.29 -2.57 3.90
N HIS A 356 27.09 -3.22 2.76
CA HIS A 356 28.19 -3.47 1.81
C HIS A 356 28.63 -2.17 1.12
N GLU A 357 27.73 -1.20 1.02
CA GLU A 357 28.00 0.10 0.40
C GLU A 357 29.07 0.86 1.18
N ASN A 358 30.04 1.42 0.46
CA ASN A 358 31.02 2.35 1.00
C ASN A 358 30.94 3.71 0.30
N SER A 359 29.69 4.16 0.08
CA SER A 359 29.35 5.44 -0.52
C SER A 359 28.34 6.14 0.39
N ASN A 360 28.58 7.43 0.66
CA ASN A 360 27.71 8.23 1.53
C ASN A 360 26.25 8.10 1.06
N GLY A 361 25.97 8.28 -0.23
CA GLY A 361 24.62 8.23 -0.80
C GLY A 361 23.89 6.88 -0.71
N TYR A 362 24.60 5.78 -0.47
CA TYR A 362 24.03 4.42 -0.58
C TYR A 362 24.07 3.64 0.73
N GLN A 363 24.97 3.99 1.67
CA GLN A 363 25.18 3.24 2.91
C GLN A 363 23.93 3.03 3.75
N TRP A 364 22.98 3.96 3.70
CA TRP A 364 21.71 3.90 4.43
C TRP A 364 20.60 3.14 3.69
N LEU A 365 20.72 2.87 2.39
CA LEU A 365 19.65 2.26 1.61
C LEU A 365 19.33 0.85 2.09
N THR A 366 20.35 -0.01 2.22
CA THR A 366 20.18 -1.41 2.64
C THR A 366 19.61 -1.51 4.05
N LEU A 367 20.02 -0.61 4.96
CA LEU A 367 19.50 -0.53 6.32
C LEU A 367 18.06 -0.03 6.35
N SER A 368 17.74 1.00 5.56
CA SER A 368 16.37 1.52 5.41
C SER A 368 15.42 0.45 4.85
N HIS A 369 15.86 -0.26 3.80
CA HIS A 369 15.10 -1.38 3.24
C HIS A 369 14.92 -2.51 4.26
N ALA A 370 15.93 -2.82 5.08
CA ALA A 370 15.81 -3.80 6.16
C ALA A 370 14.82 -3.37 7.24
N MET A 371 14.76 -2.08 7.60
CA MET A 371 13.73 -1.56 8.51
C MET A 371 12.33 -1.71 7.90
N HIS A 372 12.17 -1.36 6.63
CA HIS A 372 10.90 -1.49 5.93
C HIS A 372 10.46 -2.96 5.86
N TYR A 373 11.37 -3.87 5.47
CA TYR A 373 11.12 -5.31 5.50
C TYR A 373 10.69 -5.77 6.90
N ALA A 374 11.46 -5.45 7.94
CA ALA A 374 11.19 -5.90 9.30
C ALA A 374 9.87 -5.38 9.90
N LEU A 375 9.33 -4.27 9.38
CA LEU A 375 8.03 -3.71 9.79
C LEU A 375 6.87 -4.26 8.96
N ALA A 376 7.02 -4.32 7.63
CA ALA A 376 5.98 -4.80 6.70
C ALA A 376 5.85 -6.33 6.71
N ARG A 377 6.92 -7.02 7.08
CA ARG A 377 6.99 -8.45 7.35
C ARG A 377 7.69 -8.61 8.71
N PRO A 378 6.91 -8.70 9.81
CA PRO A 378 7.42 -8.60 11.17
C PRO A 378 8.67 -9.46 11.42
N TYR A 379 9.79 -8.79 11.61
CA TYR A 379 11.07 -9.41 11.93
C TYR A 379 11.78 -8.62 13.05
N PRO A 380 11.32 -8.77 14.30
CA PRO A 380 11.71 -7.88 15.40
C PRO A 380 13.19 -7.95 15.77
N ALA A 381 13.88 -9.04 15.41
CA ALA A 381 15.30 -9.24 15.66
C ALA A 381 16.18 -8.06 15.22
N PHE A 382 15.83 -7.35 14.13
CA PHE A 382 16.62 -6.20 13.69
C PHE A 382 16.64 -5.05 14.71
N PHE A 383 15.53 -4.86 15.42
CA PHE A 383 15.38 -3.85 16.47
C PHE A 383 15.89 -4.40 17.81
N ASP A 384 15.51 -5.63 18.17
CA ASP A 384 15.78 -6.23 19.48
C ASP A 384 17.27 -6.55 19.71
N GLU A 385 18.02 -6.87 18.66
CA GLU A 385 19.46 -7.15 18.74
C GLU A 385 20.33 -5.87 18.82
N GLY A 386 19.70 -4.69 18.75
CA GLY A 386 20.39 -3.40 18.87
C GLY A 386 21.12 -2.92 17.61
N HIS A 387 20.79 -3.48 16.44
CA HIS A 387 21.32 -3.02 15.14
C HIS A 387 20.71 -1.67 14.72
N VAL A 388 19.49 -1.40 15.19
CA VAL A 388 18.80 -0.11 15.05
C VAL A 388 18.71 0.53 16.43
N ARG A 389 19.16 1.78 16.57
CA ARG A 389 18.96 2.57 17.80
C ARG A 389 17.77 3.50 17.61
N THR A 390 16.71 3.25 18.37
CA THR A 390 15.47 4.03 18.40
C THR A 390 15.50 5.10 19.48
#